data_AF-A0A7K6MJ89-F1
#
_entry.id   AF-A0A7K6MJ89-F1
#
_cell.length_a   1.000
_cell.length_b   1.000
_cell.length_c   1.000
_cell.angle_alpha   90.00
_cell.angle_beta   90.00
_cell.angle_gamma   90.00
#
_symmetry.space_group_name_H-M   'P 1'
#
loop_
_entity.id
_entity.type
_entity.pdbx_description
1 polymer ?
#
loop_
_entity_poly.entity_id
_entity_poly.type
_entity_poly.pdbx_seq_one_letter_code
_entity_poly.pdbx_strand_id
1 'polypeptide(L)'
;VDEDAEALQDGRDWLEYWQLLFKVTVKDIEDFQKSYKNSEEELADVKAAYVNFKGDMDRIMESVMCVDYTDEPRIREMIERAIDSGELPSFKAFVKESKQKMMSRRRRAEKEAKEAKKTKDELGLSGENDLQALIKSRSREREKEMDNFFTQLEAKYGNSAKKGGKKTSAKKRKA
;
A
#
# COMPACT_ATOMS: atom_id res chain seq x y z
N VAL A 1 32.13 -10.78 -1.26
CA VAL A 1 31.33 -11.75 -2.02
C VAL A 1 30.12 -12.00 -1.14
N ASP A 2 29.01 -11.40 -1.53
CA ASP A 2 27.72 -11.56 -0.86
C ASP A 2 27.20 -12.97 -1.15
N GLU A 3 27.53 -13.91 -0.27
CA GLU A 3 27.00 -15.28 -0.24
C GLU A 3 26.30 -15.45 1.11
N ASP A 4 25.15 -14.81 1.31
CA ASP A 4 24.22 -15.10 2.43
C ASP A 4 22.82 -14.50 2.17
N ALA A 5 22.37 -14.51 0.92
CA ALA A 5 20.96 -14.25 0.55
C ALA A 5 20.17 -15.57 0.35
N GLU A 6 20.71 -16.70 0.83
CA GLU A 6 20.19 -18.04 0.59
C GLU A 6 19.44 -18.61 1.81
N ALA A 7 18.72 -17.76 2.56
CA ALA A 7 18.03 -18.18 3.80
C ALA A 7 16.59 -17.66 3.96
N LEU A 8 15.85 -17.45 2.86
CA LEU A 8 14.40 -17.20 2.91
C LEU A 8 13.62 -18.01 1.87
N GLN A 9 14.01 -19.27 1.68
CA GLN A 9 13.23 -20.26 0.94
C GLN A 9 12.74 -21.38 1.87
N ASP A 10 12.33 -21.02 3.08
CA ASP A 10 11.53 -21.92 3.92
C ASP A 10 10.06 -21.65 3.56
N GLY A 11 9.35 -22.63 3.01
CA GLY A 11 8.00 -22.51 2.42
C GLY A 11 6.87 -22.12 3.38
N ARG A 12 7.17 -21.35 4.42
CA ARG A 12 6.23 -20.77 5.37
C ARG A 12 5.82 -19.39 4.88
N ASP A 13 4.61 -19.34 4.33
CA ASP A 13 3.93 -18.07 4.12
C ASP A 13 3.55 -17.48 5.49
N TRP A 14 4.41 -16.62 6.01
CA TRP A 14 4.17 -15.93 7.27
C TRP A 14 2.90 -15.09 7.21
N LEU A 15 2.53 -14.55 6.04
CA LEU A 15 1.30 -13.76 5.89
C LEU A 15 0.07 -14.66 6.10
N GLU A 16 0.04 -15.86 5.50
CA GLU A 16 -1.02 -16.83 5.75
C GLU A 16 -1.08 -17.27 7.22
N TYR A 17 0.08 -17.50 7.85
CA TYR A 17 0.13 -17.86 9.27
C TYR A 17 -0.44 -16.76 10.17
N TRP A 18 -0.08 -15.49 9.92
CA TRP A 18 -0.63 -14.36 10.66
C TRP A 18 -2.12 -14.15 10.40
N GLN A 19 -2.58 -14.31 9.16
CA GLN A 19 -4.01 -14.24 8.83
C GLN A 19 -4.84 -15.36 9.46
N LEU A 20 -4.23 -16.54 9.67
CA LEU A 20 -4.87 -17.64 10.39
C LEU A 20 -5.05 -17.33 11.88
N LEU A 21 -4.02 -16.75 12.51
CA LEU A 21 -4.03 -16.41 13.94
C LEU A 21 -4.89 -15.17 14.23
N PHE A 22 -4.82 -14.15 13.38
CA PHE A 22 -5.46 -12.86 13.56
C PHE A 22 -6.40 -12.59 12.40
N LYS A 23 -7.62 -13.14 12.51
CA LYS A 23 -8.70 -12.86 11.56
C LYS A 23 -9.27 -11.48 11.86
N VAL A 24 -8.74 -10.47 11.17
CA VAL A 24 -9.27 -9.10 11.18
C VAL A 24 -10.13 -8.89 9.94
N THR A 25 -11.36 -8.48 10.15
CA THR A 25 -12.31 -8.11 9.10
C THR A 25 -12.45 -6.59 8.99
N VAL A 26 -13.01 -6.12 7.88
CA VAL A 26 -13.35 -4.69 7.71
C VAL A 26 -14.28 -4.23 8.85
N LYS A 27 -15.20 -5.09 9.28
CA LYS A 27 -16.11 -4.81 10.39
C LYS A 27 -15.35 -4.60 11.71
N ASP A 28 -14.33 -5.41 11.99
CA ASP A 28 -13.54 -5.25 13.22
C ASP A 28 -12.82 -3.89 13.24
N ILE A 29 -12.35 -3.42 12.08
CA ILE A 29 -11.74 -2.08 11.93
C ILE A 29 -12.78 -0.98 12.16
N GLU A 30 -13.97 -1.11 11.57
CA GLU A 30 -15.06 -0.15 11.76
C GLU A 30 -15.55 -0.09 13.21
N ASP A 31 -15.66 -1.23 13.88
CA ASP A 31 -16.09 -1.32 15.27
C ASP A 31 -15.00 -0.77 16.21
N PHE A 32 -13.73 -1.04 15.93
CA PHE A 32 -12.60 -0.39 16.62
C PHE A 32 -12.65 1.13 16.45
N GLN A 33 -12.80 1.62 15.21
CA GLN A 33 -12.87 3.05 14.92
C GLN A 33 -14.00 3.74 15.71
N LYS A 34 -15.18 3.11 15.80
CA LYS A 34 -16.30 3.64 16.60
C LYS A 34 -15.99 3.67 18.09
N SER A 35 -15.30 2.64 18.60
CA SER A 35 -14.92 2.56 20.01
C SER A 35 -13.82 3.56 20.40
N TYR A 36 -12.92 3.85 19.46
CA TYR A 36 -11.80 4.76 19.66
C TYR A 36 -12.21 6.24 19.50
N LYS A 37 -13.05 6.59 18.52
CA LYS A 37 -13.49 7.98 18.32
C LYS A 37 -14.33 8.49 19.50
N ASN A 38 -13.98 9.67 20.00
CA ASN A 38 -14.49 10.33 21.21
C ASN A 38 -14.22 9.58 22.52
N SER A 39 -13.29 8.62 22.52
CA SER A 39 -12.87 7.93 23.73
C SER A 39 -11.85 8.74 24.55
N GLU A 40 -11.62 8.33 25.79
CA GLU A 40 -10.52 8.83 26.61
C GLU A 40 -9.15 8.50 26.01
N GLU A 41 -9.04 7.36 25.33
CA GLU A 41 -7.82 6.92 24.64
C GLU A 41 -7.45 7.88 23.51
N GLU A 42 -8.42 8.24 22.66
CA GLU A 42 -8.19 9.23 21.60
C GLU A 42 -7.80 10.59 22.19
N LEU A 43 -8.45 11.02 23.29
CA LEU A 43 -8.10 12.27 23.94
C LEU A 43 -6.65 12.26 24.46
N ALA A 44 -6.21 11.14 25.05
CA ALA A 44 -4.85 10.97 25.50
C ALA A 44 -3.84 11.02 24.33
N ASP A 45 -4.14 10.34 23.22
CA ASP A 45 -3.30 10.31 22.03
C ASP A 45 -3.21 11.68 21.36
N VAL A 46 -4.33 12.41 21.27
CA VAL A 46 -4.36 13.79 20.74
C VAL A 46 -3.51 14.72 21.62
N LYS A 47 -3.62 14.62 22.95
CA LYS A 47 -2.79 15.40 23.88
C LYS A 47 -1.30 15.07 23.72
N ALA A 48 -0.97 13.78 23.64
CA ALA A 48 0.41 13.33 23.44
C ALA A 48 0.98 13.85 22.11
N ALA A 49 0.24 13.70 21.01
CA ALA A 49 0.62 14.22 19.70
C ALA A 49 0.79 15.74 19.72
N TYR A 50 -0.12 16.47 20.38
CA TYR A 50 -0.03 17.92 20.51
C TYR A 50 1.27 18.38 21.19
N VAL A 51 1.66 17.73 22.28
CA VAL A 51 2.91 18.03 22.99
C VAL A 51 4.13 17.65 22.14
N ASN A 52 4.12 16.44 21.56
CA ASN A 52 5.22 15.94 20.74
C ASN A 52 5.50 16.82 19.52
N PHE A 53 4.45 17.35 18.89
CA PHE A 53 4.55 18.20 17.71
C PHE A 53 4.41 19.68 17.99
N LYS A 54 4.42 20.09 19.26
CA LYS A 54 4.36 21.50 19.70
C LYS A 54 3.22 22.27 19.04
N GLY A 55 2.06 21.63 18.94
CA GLY A 55 0.84 22.20 18.36
C GLY A 55 0.80 22.32 16.84
N ASP A 56 1.68 21.65 16.10
CA ASP A 56 1.57 21.59 14.63
C ASP A 56 0.46 20.64 14.18
N MET A 57 -0.67 21.21 13.77
CA MET A 57 -1.84 20.45 13.33
C MET A 57 -1.59 19.55 12.12
N ASP A 58 -0.63 19.84 11.23
CA ASP A 58 -0.32 18.93 10.12
C ASP A 58 0.17 17.58 10.65
N ARG A 59 1.11 17.64 11.60
CA ARG A 59 1.71 16.44 12.20
C ARG A 59 0.76 15.71 13.12
N ILE A 60 -0.07 16.45 13.87
CA ILE A 60 -1.07 15.85 14.74
C ILE A 60 -2.05 15.02 13.90
N MET A 61 -2.63 15.61 12.84
CA MET A 61 -3.61 14.95 11.98
C MET A 61 -3.01 13.74 11.22
N GLU A 62 -1.72 13.77 10.90
CA GLU A 62 -1.02 12.64 10.26
C GLU A 62 -0.63 11.52 11.25
N SER A 63 -0.65 11.79 12.55
CA SER A 63 -0.17 10.86 13.59
C SER A 63 -1.27 10.15 14.39
N VAL A 64 -2.41 10.80 14.60
CA VAL A 64 -3.49 10.26 15.42
C VAL A 64 -4.29 9.23 14.60
N MET A 65 -4.59 8.08 15.20
CA MET A 65 -5.33 7.01 14.54
C MET A 65 -6.76 7.43 14.18
N CYS A 66 -7.32 6.82 13.13
CA CYS A 66 -8.71 6.99 12.73
C CYS A 66 -9.14 8.44 12.44
N VAL A 67 -8.18 9.34 12.18
CA VAL A 67 -8.43 10.75 11.88
C VAL A 67 -8.31 10.99 10.37
N ASP A 68 -9.30 11.70 9.82
CA ASP A 68 -9.21 12.27 8.49
C ASP A 68 -9.43 13.79 8.53
N TYR A 69 -9.33 14.46 7.37
CA TYR A 69 -9.46 15.92 7.30
C TYR A 69 -10.83 16.45 7.76
N THR A 70 -11.88 15.62 7.74
CA THR A 70 -13.22 15.97 8.23
C THR A 70 -13.30 15.97 9.76
N ASP A 71 -12.39 15.26 10.43
CA ASP A 71 -12.28 15.24 11.89
C ASP A 71 -11.52 16.44 12.47
N GLU A 72 -10.84 17.25 11.66
CA GLU A 72 -10.02 18.38 12.15
C GLU A 72 -10.76 19.31 13.14
N PRO A 73 -12.03 19.71 12.90
CA PRO A 73 -12.77 20.55 13.84
C PRO A 73 -12.91 19.91 15.23
N ARG A 74 -13.17 18.60 15.29
CA ARG A 74 -13.34 17.83 16.53
C ARG A 74 -12.02 17.71 17.29
N ILE A 75 -10.94 17.37 16.58
CA ILE A 75 -9.59 17.29 17.17
C ILE A 75 -9.15 18.64 17.72
N ARG A 76 -9.43 19.73 16.99
CA ARG A 76 -9.15 21.09 17.44
C ARG A 76 -9.91 21.44 18.72
N GLU A 77 -11.20 21.13 18.77
CA GLU A 77 -12.03 21.37 19.97
C GLU A 77 -11.50 20.61 21.20
N MET A 78 -11.03 19.36 21.02
CA MET A 78 -10.39 18.59 22.09
C MET A 78 -9.13 19.28 22.63
N ILE A 79 -8.29 19.80 21.74
CA ILE A 79 -7.07 20.54 22.11
C ILE A 79 -7.41 21.86 22.79
N GLU A 80 -8.35 22.63 22.24
CA GLU A 80 -8.80 23.92 22.81
C GLU A 80 -9.31 23.73 24.23
N ARG A 81 -10.20 22.76 24.46
CA ARG A 81 -10.69 22.44 25.82
C ARG A 81 -9.57 22.06 26.78
N ALA A 82 -8.57 21.30 26.32
CA ALA A 82 -7.44 20.90 27.15
C ALA A 82 -6.45 22.06 27.43
N ILE A 83 -6.35 23.05 26.54
CA ILE A 83 -5.62 24.29 26.80
C ILE A 83 -6.38 25.16 27.81
N ASP A 84 -7.69 25.29 27.63
CA ASP A 84 -8.55 26.09 28.52
C ASP A 84 -8.63 25.51 29.93
N SER A 85 -8.58 24.18 30.08
CA SER A 85 -8.49 23.50 31.38
C SER A 85 -7.10 23.57 32.02
N GLY A 86 -6.09 24.06 31.29
CA GLY A 86 -4.70 24.16 31.75
C GLY A 86 -3.91 22.85 31.69
N GLU A 87 -4.47 21.79 31.09
CA GLU A 87 -3.79 20.51 30.92
C GLU A 87 -2.72 20.52 29.82
N LEU A 88 -2.90 21.37 28.81
CA LEU A 88 -1.95 21.54 27.71
C LEU A 88 -1.37 22.97 27.67
N PRO A 89 -0.07 23.12 27.36
CA PRO A 89 0.52 24.43 27.13
C PRO A 89 0.02 25.05 25.83
N SER A 90 -0.10 26.38 25.79
CA SER A 90 -0.45 27.09 24.56
C SER A 90 0.75 27.24 23.62
N PHE A 91 0.78 26.46 22.53
CA PHE A 91 1.81 26.61 21.50
C PHE A 91 1.41 27.59 20.39
N LYS A 92 2.36 28.45 19.99
CA LYS A 92 2.16 29.45 18.93
C LYS A 92 1.75 28.85 17.59
N ALA A 93 2.25 27.66 17.25
CA ALA A 93 1.94 26.97 15.99
C ALA A 93 0.44 26.68 15.86
N PHE A 94 -0.21 26.33 16.97
CA PHE A 94 -1.64 26.07 17.04
C PHE A 94 -2.45 27.37 17.08
N VAL A 95 -2.14 28.26 18.02
CA VAL A 95 -2.93 29.48 18.27
C VAL A 95 -2.89 30.46 17.11
N LYS A 96 -1.74 30.57 16.43
CA LYS A 96 -1.56 31.50 15.31
C LYS A 96 -1.66 30.81 13.96
N GLU A 97 -2.28 29.65 13.89
CA GLU A 97 -2.45 28.95 12.63
C GLU A 97 -3.31 29.78 11.66
N SER A 98 -2.83 29.91 10.42
CA SER A 98 -3.56 30.66 9.41
C SER A 98 -4.74 29.84 8.87
N LYS A 99 -5.84 30.53 8.51
CA LYS A 99 -6.97 29.91 7.80
C LYS A 99 -6.55 29.27 6.48
N GLN A 100 -5.55 29.84 5.82
CA GLN A 100 -4.99 29.28 4.59
C GLN A 100 -4.35 27.90 4.83
N LYS A 101 -3.62 27.72 5.94
CA LYS A 101 -3.01 26.43 6.29
C LYS A 101 -4.08 25.36 6.55
N MET A 102 -5.11 25.68 7.33
CA MET A 102 -6.27 24.80 7.55
C MET A 102 -6.96 24.39 6.24
N MET A 103 -7.26 25.36 5.38
CA MET A 103 -7.89 25.08 4.08
C MET A 103 -6.98 24.28 3.13
N SER A 104 -5.67 24.49 3.21
CA SER A 104 -4.69 23.76 2.40
C SER A 104 -4.67 22.27 2.75
N ARG A 105 -4.77 21.91 4.04
CA ARG A 105 -4.88 20.49 4.46
C ARG A 105 -6.06 19.80 3.81
N ARG A 106 -7.25 20.40 3.94
CA ARG A 106 -8.47 19.90 3.30
C ARG A 106 -8.30 19.76 1.78
N ARG A 107 -7.75 20.78 1.11
CA ARG A 107 -7.55 20.75 -0.34
C ARG A 107 -6.58 19.65 -0.78
N ARG A 108 -5.52 19.38 0.00
CA ARG A 108 -4.58 18.29 -0.26
C ARG A 108 -5.30 16.93 -0.20
N ALA A 109 -6.05 16.67 0.87
CA ALA A 109 -6.83 15.44 1.01
C ALA A 109 -7.86 15.25 -0.12
N GLU A 110 -8.58 16.32 -0.49
CA GLU A 110 -9.53 16.29 -1.61
C GLU A 110 -8.86 16.02 -2.97
N LYS A 111 -7.64 16.55 -3.17
CA LYS A 111 -6.85 16.31 -4.38
C LYS A 111 -6.37 14.86 -4.45
N GLU A 112 -5.81 14.34 -3.36
CA GLU A 112 -5.37 12.94 -3.24
C GLU A 112 -6.54 11.98 -3.48
N ALA A 113 -7.73 12.26 -2.92
CA ALA A 113 -8.93 11.46 -3.15
C ALA A 113 -9.38 11.44 -4.62
N LYS A 114 -9.28 12.58 -5.32
CA LYS A 114 -9.60 12.67 -6.76
C LYS A 114 -8.60 11.88 -7.61
N GLU A 115 -7.32 11.96 -7.29
CA GLU A 115 -6.26 11.22 -7.98
C GLU A 115 -6.40 9.70 -7.75
N ALA A 116 -6.69 9.28 -6.52
CA ALA A 116 -6.97 7.90 -6.19
C ALA A 116 -8.19 7.36 -6.96
N LYS A 117 -9.27 8.14 -7.03
CA LYS A 117 -10.46 7.77 -7.82
C LYS A 117 -10.13 7.65 -9.31
N LYS A 118 -9.42 8.62 -9.89
CA LYS A 118 -9.03 8.58 -11.31
C LYS A 118 -8.19 7.34 -11.61
N THR A 119 -7.23 7.02 -10.74
CA THR A 119 -6.37 5.84 -10.88
C THR A 119 -7.18 4.54 -10.79
N LYS A 120 -8.13 4.48 -9.85
CA LYS A 120 -9.05 3.35 -9.71
C LYS A 120 -9.87 3.13 -11.00
N ASP A 121 -10.40 4.21 -11.57
CA ASP A 121 -11.19 4.18 -12.80
C ASP A 121 -10.32 3.78 -14.02
N GLU A 122 -9.10 4.31 -14.14
CA GLU A 122 -8.14 3.96 -15.20
C GLU A 122 -7.69 2.50 -15.15
N LEU A 123 -7.56 1.93 -13.95
CA LEU A 123 -7.24 0.52 -13.73
C LEU A 123 -8.47 -0.40 -13.86
N GLY A 124 -9.67 0.16 -14.04
CA GLY A 124 -10.91 -0.60 -14.15
C GLY A 124 -11.28 -1.38 -12.89
N LEU A 125 -10.85 -0.91 -11.71
CA LEU A 125 -11.08 -1.60 -10.44
C LEU A 125 -12.48 -1.27 -9.90
N SER A 126 -13.37 -2.25 -9.86
CA SER A 126 -14.77 -2.09 -9.46
C SER A 126 -15.17 -2.96 -8.25
N GLY A 127 -14.61 -4.17 -8.15
CA GLY A 127 -14.84 -5.14 -7.09
C GLY A 127 -13.66 -5.31 -6.13
N GLU A 128 -13.90 -5.98 -5.00
CA GLU A 128 -12.92 -6.17 -3.92
C GLU A 128 -11.66 -6.93 -4.36
N ASN A 129 -11.82 -7.91 -5.26
CA ASN A 129 -10.72 -8.78 -5.70
C ASN A 129 -10.04 -8.32 -7.00
N ASP A 130 -10.50 -7.21 -7.61
CA ASP A 130 -10.03 -6.79 -8.93
C ASP A 130 -8.54 -6.45 -8.91
N LEU A 131 -8.04 -5.84 -7.83
CA LEU A 131 -6.63 -5.52 -7.71
C LEU A 131 -5.76 -6.78 -7.65
N GLN A 132 -6.19 -7.78 -6.86
CA GLN A 132 -5.49 -9.06 -6.77
C GLN A 132 -5.50 -9.79 -8.12
N ALA A 133 -6.64 -9.77 -8.82
CA ALA A 133 -6.77 -10.35 -10.14
C ALA A 133 -5.85 -9.65 -11.15
N LEU A 134 -5.80 -8.31 -11.15
CA LEU A 134 -4.94 -7.51 -12.02
C LEU A 134 -3.45 -7.80 -11.78
N ILE A 135 -3.03 -7.88 -10.52
CA ILE A 135 -1.64 -8.22 -10.15
C ILE A 135 -1.30 -9.64 -10.65
N LYS A 136 -2.17 -10.63 -10.43
CA LYS A 136 -1.99 -12.00 -10.91
C LYS A 136 -1.89 -12.05 -12.45
N SER A 137 -2.73 -11.30 -13.16
CA SER A 137 -2.66 -11.21 -14.63
C SER A 137 -1.31 -10.68 -15.09
N ARG A 138 -0.87 -9.54 -14.53
CA ARG A 138 0.42 -8.93 -14.88
C ARG A 138 1.60 -9.84 -14.56
N SER A 139 1.55 -10.61 -13.48
CA SER A 139 2.60 -11.59 -13.17
C SER A 139 2.68 -12.69 -14.22
N ARG A 140 1.54 -13.23 -14.67
CA ARG A 140 1.49 -14.24 -15.73
C ARG A 140 1.94 -13.69 -17.09
N GLU A 141 1.60 -12.43 -17.39
CA GLU A 141 2.09 -11.76 -18.61
C GLU A 141 3.62 -11.63 -18.61
N ARG A 142 4.22 -11.19 -17.50
CA ARG A 142 5.67 -11.12 -17.36
C ARG A 142 6.35 -12.49 -17.49
N GLU A 143 5.76 -13.54 -16.95
CA GLU A 143 6.26 -14.91 -17.08
C GLU A 143 6.27 -15.36 -18.56
N LYS A 144 5.17 -15.11 -19.29
CA LYS A 144 5.10 -15.41 -20.73
C LYS A 144 6.10 -14.59 -21.56
N GLU A 145 6.29 -13.32 -21.22
CA GLU A 145 7.30 -12.47 -21.87
C GLU A 145 8.72 -13.02 -21.67
N MET A 146 9.01 -13.52 -20.46
CA MET A 146 10.28 -14.17 -20.13
C MET A 146 10.48 -15.48 -20.89
N ASP A 147 9.45 -16.34 -20.98
CA ASP A 147 9.50 -17.58 -21.78
C ASP A 147 9.76 -17.28 -23.26
N ASN A 148 9.09 -16.26 -23.80
CA ASN A 148 9.31 -15.81 -25.18
C ASN A 148 10.73 -15.27 -25.37
N PHE A 149 11.27 -14.53 -24.40
CA PHE A 149 12.65 -14.05 -24.43
C PHE A 149 13.66 -15.21 -24.44
N PHE A 150 13.48 -16.21 -23.58
CA PHE A 150 14.34 -17.40 -23.58
C PHE A 150 14.23 -18.19 -24.88
N THR A 151 13.02 -18.35 -25.43
CA THR A 151 12.81 -19.00 -26.73
C THR A 151 13.57 -18.28 -27.86
N GLN A 152 13.56 -16.94 -27.85
CA GLN A 152 14.32 -16.15 -28.83
C GLN A 152 15.84 -16.30 -28.68
N LEU A 153 16.34 -16.35 -27.43
CA LEU A 153 17.75 -16.62 -27.17
C LEU A 153 18.14 -18.04 -27.64
N GLU A 154 17.31 -19.04 -27.35
CA GLU A 154 17.52 -20.41 -27.81
C GLU A 154 17.54 -20.49 -29.35
N ALA A 155 16.62 -19.82 -30.03
CA ALA A 155 16.59 -19.81 -31.50
C ALA A 155 17.84 -19.15 -32.10
N LYS A 156 18.35 -18.07 -31.48
CA LYS A 156 19.50 -17.31 -31.99
C LYS A 156 20.84 -18.00 -31.71
N TYR A 157 21.00 -18.62 -30.55
CA TYR A 157 22.29 -19.16 -30.09
C TYR A 157 22.31 -20.69 -29.97
N GLY A 158 21.16 -21.34 -29.80
CA GLY A 158 21.04 -22.80 -29.67
C GLY A 158 21.18 -23.57 -30.99
N ASN A 159 21.16 -22.88 -32.14
CA ASN A 159 21.30 -23.52 -33.45
C ASN A 159 22.75 -23.51 -33.97
N SER A 160 23.66 -24.18 -33.25
CA SER A 160 25.00 -24.56 -33.73
C SER A 160 25.17 -26.06 -34.01
N ALA A 161 24.07 -26.84 -34.06
CA ALA A 161 24.16 -28.26 -34.38
C ALA A 161 22.85 -28.83 -34.93
N LYS A 162 22.55 -28.60 -36.23
CA LYS A 162 21.80 -29.53 -37.12
C LYS A 162 21.55 -28.89 -38.50
N LYS A 163 22.60 -28.79 -39.31
CA LYS A 163 22.47 -28.64 -40.77
C LYS A 163 23.58 -29.39 -41.50
N GLY A 164 23.62 -30.71 -41.32
CA GLY A 164 24.54 -31.60 -42.02
C GLY A 164 24.01 -33.03 -42.00
N GLY A 165 23.37 -33.46 -43.08
CA GLY A 165 22.86 -34.83 -43.16
C GLY A 165 21.87 -35.10 -44.28
N LYS A 166 22.08 -34.58 -45.49
CA LYS A 166 21.38 -35.08 -46.68
C LYS A 166 22.06 -36.40 -47.08
N LYS A 167 21.53 -37.55 -46.66
CA LYS A 167 21.90 -38.85 -47.25
C LYS A 167 20.93 -39.18 -48.38
N THR A 168 21.44 -39.04 -49.59
CA THR A 168 20.87 -39.56 -50.83
C THR A 168 21.07 -41.07 -50.95
N SER A 169 20.04 -41.74 -51.48
CA SER A 169 20.02 -42.96 -52.30
C SER A 169 20.62 -44.28 -51.76
N ALA A 170 19.76 -45.31 -51.66
CA ALA A 170 20.00 -46.60 -52.30
C ALA A 170 18.67 -47.33 -52.59
N LYS A 171 18.54 -47.84 -53.81
CA LYS A 171 17.38 -48.47 -54.44
C LYS A 171 17.63 -49.98 -54.56
N LYS A 172 16.54 -50.77 -54.63
CA LYS A 172 16.37 -52.20 -55.05
C LYS A 172 16.32 -53.21 -53.88
N ARG A 173 15.48 -54.25 -53.89
CA ARG A 173 14.48 -54.78 -54.85
C ARG A 173 13.61 -55.83 -54.13
N LYS A 174 12.38 -56.04 -54.63
CA LYS A 174 11.50 -57.19 -54.31
C LYS A 174 12.17 -58.54 -54.60
N ALA A 175 11.85 -59.53 -53.76
CA ALA A 175 11.31 -60.83 -54.14
C ALA A 175 10.30 -61.24 -53.06
#